data_AF-A0A7W4D7A6-F1
#
_entry.id   AF-A0A7W4D7A6-F1
#
_cell.length_a   1.000
_cell.length_b   1.000
_cell.length_c   1.000
_cell.angle_alpha   90.00
_cell.angle_beta   90.00
_cell.angle_gamma   90.00
#
_symmetry.space_group_name_H-M   'P 1'
#
loop_
_entity.id
_entity.type
_entity.pdbx_description
1 polymer ?
#
loop_
_entity_poly.entity_id
_entity_poly.type
_entity_poly.pdbx_seq_one_letter_code
_entity_poly.pdbx_strand_id
1 'polypeptide(L)'
;MLVCATDAGRQLGLAETTSIDGYLAVSEVEDVVRAHGLIRDDEGRVTLRATGMDLDIVGDLAQRGVVLAALDLAESLDVRERRAGLEALDNALGAFRRTT
;
A
#
# COMPACT_ATOMS: atom_id res chain seq x y z
N MET A 1 9.68 2.60 -12.22
CA MET A 1 8.30 2.15 -12.57
C MET A 1 7.38 2.54 -11.43
N LEU A 2 6.14 2.99 -11.68
CA LEU A 2 5.19 3.34 -10.63
C LEU A 2 4.05 2.32 -10.60
N VAL A 3 3.75 1.75 -9.42
CA VAL A 3 2.59 0.86 -9.20
C VAL A 3 1.54 1.61 -8.40
N CYS A 4 0.33 1.75 -8.93
CA CYS A 4 -0.78 2.38 -8.22
C CYS A 4 -1.58 1.33 -7.42
N ALA A 5 -1.76 1.57 -6.13
CA ALA A 5 -2.71 0.87 -5.29
C ALA A 5 -3.81 1.86 -4.86
N THR A 6 -5.02 1.68 -5.37
CA THR A 6 -6.18 2.50 -4.99
C THR A 6 -7.01 1.77 -3.95
N ASP A 7 -7.54 2.52 -2.98
CA ASP A 7 -8.60 2.10 -2.07
C ASP A 7 -8.29 0.96 -1.08
N ALA A 8 -7.09 0.94 -0.47
CA ALA A 8 -6.72 -0.06 0.54
C ALA A 8 -7.74 -0.20 1.69
N GLY A 9 -8.24 0.93 2.21
CA GLY A 9 -9.27 0.94 3.26
C GLY A 9 -10.60 0.33 2.81
N ARG A 10 -11.04 0.59 1.57
CA ARG A 10 -12.30 0.07 1.02
C ARG A 10 -12.27 -1.45 0.90
N GLN A 11 -11.12 -2.01 0.49
CA GLN A 11 -10.94 -3.46 0.39
C GLN A 11 -11.11 -4.18 1.74
N LEU A 12 -10.93 -3.45 2.85
CA LEU A 12 -11.04 -3.96 4.22
C LEU A 12 -12.27 -3.41 4.97
N GLY A 13 -13.21 -2.79 4.25
CA GLY A 13 -14.48 -2.33 4.81
C GLY A 13 -14.38 -1.08 5.70
N LEU A 14 -13.28 -0.32 5.59
CA LEU A 14 -13.12 0.96 6.28
C LEU A 14 -13.77 2.11 5.49
N ALA A 15 -14.10 3.19 6.20
CA ALA A 15 -14.69 4.38 5.60
C ALA A 15 -13.74 4.96 4.53
N GLU A 16 -14.29 5.24 3.34
CA GLU A 16 -13.50 5.74 2.21
C GLU A 16 -12.91 7.12 2.49
N THR A 17 -11.59 7.21 2.38
CA THR A 17 -10.89 8.44 2.03
C THR A 17 -10.41 8.28 0.60
N THR A 18 -10.70 9.25 -0.28
CA THR A 18 -10.20 9.24 -1.66
C THR A 18 -8.70 9.54 -1.66
N SER A 19 -7.89 8.56 -1.26
CA SER A 19 -6.42 8.61 -1.30
C SER A 19 -5.89 7.68 -2.39
N ILE A 20 -4.85 8.16 -3.09
CA ILE A 20 -4.14 7.39 -4.09
C ILE A 20 -2.80 7.02 -3.49
N ASP A 21 -2.53 5.72 -3.38
CA ASP A 21 -1.22 5.24 -2.97
C ASP A 21 -0.44 4.76 -4.20
N GLY A 22 0.81 5.17 -4.31
CA GLY A 22 1.72 4.77 -5.37
C GLY A 22 3.02 4.22 -4.80
N TYR A 23 3.53 3.15 -5.38
CA TYR A 23 4.82 2.57 -5.03
C TYR A 23 5.83 2.82 -6.13
N LEU A 24 7.06 3.11 -5.71
CA LEU A 24 8.22 3.25 -6.59
C LEU A 24 9.46 2.69 -5.91
N ALA A 25 10.50 2.42 -6.69
CA ALA A 25 11.77 2.01 -6.15
C ALA A 25 12.42 3.16 -5.35
N VAL A 26 13.10 2.84 -4.25
CA VAL A 26 13.82 3.84 -3.43
C VAL A 26 14.79 4.68 -4.28
N SER A 27 15.42 4.06 -5.28
CA SER A 27 16.35 4.75 -6.19
C SER A 27 15.69 5.74 -7.14
N GLU A 28 14.36 5.68 -7.33
CA GLU A 28 13.64 6.52 -8.30
C GLU A 28 12.98 7.74 -7.65
N VAL A 29 13.03 7.88 -6.32
CA VAL A 29 12.30 8.92 -5.58
C VAL A 29 12.71 10.32 -6.01
N GLU A 30 14.02 10.61 -6.01
CA GLU A 30 14.53 11.94 -6.36
C GLU A 30 14.20 12.31 -7.81
N ASP A 31 14.31 11.34 -8.72
CA ASP A 31 14.03 11.53 -10.14
C ASP A 31 12.54 11.84 -10.38
N VAL A 32 11.63 11.10 -9.73
CA VAL A 32 10.18 11.33 -9.84
C VAL A 32 9.78 12.68 -9.24
N VAL A 33 10.31 13.01 -8.05
CA VAL A 33 10.05 14.31 -7.41
C VAL A 33 10.51 15.45 -8.31
N ARG A 34 11.71 15.34 -8.89
CA ARG A 34 12.27 16.37 -9.77
C ARG A 34 11.52 16.47 -11.10
N ALA A 35 11.23 15.34 -11.74
CA ALA A 35 10.59 15.30 -13.06
C ALA A 35 9.15 15.86 -13.03
N HIS A 36 8.43 15.66 -11.93
CA HIS A 36 7.04 16.08 -11.78
C HIS A 36 6.87 17.32 -10.90
N GLY A 37 7.96 17.90 -10.36
CA GLY A 37 7.91 19.06 -9.47
C GLY A 37 7.08 18.78 -8.20
N LEU A 38 7.15 17.55 -7.67
CA LEU A 38 6.37 17.16 -6.50
C LEU A 38 6.84 17.93 -5.27
N ILE A 39 5.87 18.35 -4.46
CA ILE A 39 6.11 19.02 -3.19
C ILE A 39 5.53 18.12 -2.11
N ARG A 40 6.31 17.91 -1.05
CA ARG A 40 5.84 17.15 0.11
C ARG A 40 4.67 17.88 0.75
N ASP A 41 3.54 17.18 0.84
CA ASP A 41 2.32 17.61 1.49
C ASP A 41 1.81 16.45 2.34
N ASP A 42 1.97 16.56 3.67
CA ASP A 42 1.57 15.50 4.59
C ASP A 42 0.02 15.43 4.76
N GLU A 43 -0.73 16.41 4.24
CA GLU A 43 -2.20 16.41 4.18
C GLU A 43 -2.72 16.09 2.75
N GLY A 44 -1.81 15.79 1.83
CA GLY A 44 -2.12 15.51 0.43
C GLY A 44 -2.91 14.22 0.24
N ARG A 45 -3.65 14.13 -0.88
CA ARG A 45 -4.40 12.91 -1.25
C ARG A 45 -3.56 11.82 -1.90
N VAL A 46 -2.29 12.07 -2.16
CA VAL A 46 -1.40 11.14 -2.87
C VAL A 46 -0.25 10.76 -1.96
N THR A 47 -0.14 9.48 -1.66
CA THR A 47 1.02 8.93 -0.95
C THR A 47 1.93 8.24 -1.96
N LEU A 48 3.21 8.64 -1.99
CA LEU A 48 4.23 7.90 -2.72
C LEU A 48 5.11 7.12 -1.73
N ARG A 49 4.99 5.79 -1.74
CA ARG A 49 5.76 4.88 -0.91
C ARG A 49 6.98 4.38 -1.68
N ALA A 50 8.16 4.65 -1.12
CA ALA A 50 9.41 4.13 -1.64
C ALA A 50 9.68 2.75 -1.05
N THR A 51 9.94 1.75 -1.90
CA THR A 51 10.20 0.38 -1.46
C THR A 51 11.47 -0.19 -2.10
N GLY A 52 12.17 -1.03 -1.33
CA GLY A 52 13.28 -1.85 -1.83
C GLY A 52 12.82 -3.21 -2.38
N MET A 53 11.52 -3.52 -2.24
CA MET A 53 10.92 -4.70 -2.85
C MET A 53 10.86 -4.53 -4.37
N ASP A 54 11.02 -5.64 -5.09
CA ASP A 54 10.77 -5.68 -6.52
C ASP A 54 9.35 -5.19 -6.83
N LEU A 55 9.22 -4.19 -7.70
CA LEU A 55 7.93 -3.59 -8.04
C LEU A 55 7.02 -4.54 -8.80
N ASP A 56 7.55 -5.57 -9.46
CA ASP A 56 6.73 -6.63 -10.03
C ASP A 56 6.02 -7.43 -8.93
N ILE A 57 6.70 -7.69 -7.81
CA ILE A 57 6.09 -8.33 -6.63
C ILE A 57 5.01 -7.43 -6.03
N VAL A 58 5.28 -6.12 -5.91
CA VAL A 58 4.29 -5.15 -5.41
C VAL A 58 3.07 -5.10 -6.33
N GLY A 59 3.28 -5.10 -7.65
CA GLY A 59 2.21 -5.17 -8.64
C GLY A 59 1.38 -6.45 -8.53
N ASP A 60 2.03 -7.59 -8.33
CA ASP A 60 1.36 -8.87 -8.07
C ASP A 60 0.53 -8.82 -6.77
N LEU A 61 1.07 -8.26 -5.69
CA LEU A 61 0.37 -8.09 -4.42
C LEU A 61 -0.83 -7.14 -4.54
N ALA A 62 -0.70 -6.07 -5.33
CA ALA A 62 -1.79 -5.13 -5.60
C ALA A 62 -2.97 -5.81 -6.34
N GLN A 63 -2.67 -6.78 -7.20
CA GLN A 63 -3.69 -7.54 -7.94
C GLN A 63 -4.26 -8.70 -7.13
N ARG A 64 -3.50 -9.24 -6.17
CA ARG A 64 -3.86 -10.43 -5.39
C ARG A 64 -4.58 -10.07 -4.10
N GLY A 65 -5.83 -9.65 -4.24
CA GLY A 65 -6.77 -9.49 -3.13
C GLY A 65 -6.35 -8.37 -2.17
N VAL A 66 -6.45 -8.63 -0.86
CA VAL A 66 -6.33 -7.60 0.19
C VAL A 66 -4.93 -7.48 0.78
N VAL A 67 -3.93 -8.22 0.28
CA VAL A 67 -2.63 -8.37 0.98
C VAL A 67 -1.87 -7.05 1.03
N LEU A 68 -1.77 -6.33 -0.09
CA LEU A 68 -1.07 -5.05 -0.13
C LEU A 68 -1.78 -4.01 0.76
N ALA A 69 -3.10 -3.93 0.67
CA ALA A 69 -3.91 -3.08 1.53
C ALA A 69 -3.75 -3.41 3.02
N ALA A 70 -3.65 -4.69 3.36
CA ALA A 70 -3.47 -5.15 4.73
C ALA A 70 -2.08 -4.81 5.27
N LEU A 71 -1.03 -4.86 4.44
CA LEU A 71 0.31 -4.38 4.78
C LEU A 71 0.29 -2.88 5.07
N ASP A 72 -0.34 -2.09 4.20
CA ASP A 72 -0.45 -0.64 4.40
C ASP A 72 -1.17 -0.27 5.69
N LEU A 73 -2.33 -0.90 5.93
CA LEU A 73 -3.07 -0.65 7.17
C LEU A 73 -2.27 -1.07 8.40
N ALA A 74 -1.50 -2.17 8.34
CA ALA A 74 -0.68 -2.62 9.46
C ALA A 74 0.44 -1.61 9.84
N GLU A 75 0.84 -0.74 8.92
CA GLU A 75 1.78 0.36 9.17
C GLU A 75 1.10 1.64 9.68
N SER A 76 -0.23 1.70 9.68
CA SER A 76 -0.97 2.87 10.16
C SER A 76 -0.69 3.19 11.63
N LEU A 77 -0.64 4.49 11.93
CA LEU A 77 -0.55 5.00 13.29
C LEU A 77 -1.92 4.93 14.01
N ASP A 78 -3.02 4.82 13.27
CA ASP A 78 -4.33 4.56 13.86
C ASP A 78 -4.42 3.10 14.33
N VAL A 79 -4.73 2.92 15.63
CA VAL A 79 -4.76 1.59 16.26
C VAL A 79 -5.83 0.68 15.65
N ARG A 80 -6.95 1.24 15.17
CA ARG A 80 -8.05 0.48 14.56
C ARG A 80 -7.67 -0.01 13.18
N GLU A 81 -7.10 0.87 12.37
CA GLU A 81 -6.60 0.54 11.03
C GLU A 81 -5.50 -0.51 11.12
N ARG A 82 -4.50 -0.27 11.98
CA ARG A 82 -3.43 -1.22 12.23
C ARG A 82 -3.91 -2.59 12.67
N ARG A 83 -4.91 -2.64 13.55
CA ARG A 83 -5.52 -3.92 13.96
C ARG A 83 -6.20 -4.62 12.79
N ALA A 84 -6.98 -3.90 11.98
CA ALA A 84 -7.66 -4.46 10.82
C ALA A 84 -6.67 -5.01 9.78
N GLY A 85 -5.58 -4.29 9.52
CA GLY A 85 -4.50 -4.74 8.64
C GLY A 85 -3.85 -6.04 9.12
N LEU A 86 -3.48 -6.10 10.41
CA LEU A 86 -2.87 -7.30 11.00
C LEU A 86 -3.81 -8.51 10.97
N GLU A 87 -5.10 -8.33 11.22
CA GLU A 87 -6.10 -9.40 11.15
C GLU A 87 -6.28 -9.91 9.72
N ALA A 88 -6.32 -9.01 8.73
CA ALA A 88 -6.39 -9.38 7.32
C ALA A 88 -5.15 -10.16 6.86
N LEU A 89 -3.94 -9.76 7.33
CA LEU A 89 -2.70 -10.49 7.04
C LEU A 89 -2.70 -11.90 7.63
N ASP A 90 -3.13 -12.05 8.89
CA ASP A 90 -3.19 -13.37 9.54
C ASP A 90 -4.17 -14.31 8.81
N ASN A 91 -5.32 -13.77 8.37
CA ASN A 91 -6.29 -14.50 7.56
C ASN A 91 -5.71 -14.92 6.20
N ALA A 92 -5.02 -14.02 5.50
CA ALA A 92 -4.40 -14.30 4.20
C ALA A 92 -3.30 -15.37 4.31
N LEU A 93 -2.44 -15.26 5.34
CA LEU A 93 -1.40 -16.25 5.63
C LEU A 93 -2.00 -17.60 6.02
N GLY A 94 -3.06 -17.60 6.84
CA GLY A 94 -3.79 -18.80 7.19
C GLY A 94 -4.39 -19.51 5.97
N ALA A 95 -4.94 -18.76 5.01
CA ALA A 95 -5.46 -19.30 3.76
C ALA A 95 -4.34 -19.88 2.87
N PHE A 96 -3.22 -19.16 2.73
CA PHE A 96 -2.06 -19.63 1.97
C PHE A 96 -1.51 -20.96 2.52
N ARG A 97 -1.32 -21.05 3.84
CA ARG A 97 -0.84 -22.26 4.52
C ARG A 97 -1.76 -23.48 4.38
N ARG A 98 -3.06 -23.28 4.16
CA ARG A 98 -4.00 -24.39 3.92
C ARG A 98 -4.01 -24.89 2.48
N THR A 99 -3.45 -24.10 1.57
CA THR A 99 -3.46 -24.37 0.12
C THR A 99 -2.15 -25.01 -0.36
N THR A 100 -1.11 -25.03 0.51
CA THR A 100 0.19 -25.66 0.28
C THR A 100 0.29 -26.92 1.13
#